data_AF-A0A7Y8D685-F1
#
_entry.id   AF-A0A7Y8D685-F1
#
_cell.length_a   1.000
_cell.length_b   1.000
_cell.length_c   1.000
_cell.angle_alpha   90.00
_cell.angle_beta   90.00
_cell.angle_gamma   90.00
#
_symmetry.space_group_name_H-M   'P 1'
#
loop_
_entity.id
_entity.type
_entity.pdbx_description
1 polymer ?
#
loop_
_entity_poly.entity_id
_entity_poly.type
_entity_poly.pdbx_seq_one_letter_code
_entity_poly.pdbx_strand_id
1 'polypeptide(L)' 'MTKPTIALTELVEKGADADLLKQMIQFVAQRMMEFDVEGLCGAGFDVKSPDRTNSRNGYR' A
#
# COMPACT_ATOMS: atom_id res chain seq x y z
N MET A 1 -1.98 34.74 16.84
CA MET A 1 -1.32 34.06 15.72
C MET A 1 -0.79 32.73 16.25
N THR A 2 -1.49 31.63 15.99
CA THR A 2 -1.05 30.29 16.39
C THR A 2 0.19 29.91 15.59
N LYS A 3 1.27 29.53 16.29
CA LYS A 3 2.53 29.14 15.66
C LYS A 3 2.33 27.75 15.04
N PRO A 4 2.65 27.52 13.76
CA PRO A 4 2.45 26.23 13.08
C PRO A 4 3.22 25.08 13.75
N THR A 5 4.25 25.39 14.52
CA THR A 5 5.02 24.42 15.30
C THR A 5 4.20 23.76 16.40
N ILE A 6 3.27 24.48 17.06
CA ILE A 6 2.45 23.95 18.17
C ILE A 6 1.55 22.82 17.66
N ALA A 7 0.93 23.01 16.48
CA ALA A 7 0.04 22.03 15.89
C ALA A 7 0.76 20.73 15.48
N LEU A 8 2.01 20.82 15.02
CA LEU A 8 2.83 19.64 14.68
C LEU A 8 3.27 18.89 15.94
N THR A 9 3.69 19.57 17.00
CA THR A 9 4.03 18.92 18.28
C THR A 9 2.82 18.23 18.91
N GLU A 10 1.63 18.85 18.89
CA GLU A 10 0.41 18.22 19.41
C GLU A 10 -0.02 16.99 18.58
N LEU A 11 0.21 16.99 17.26
CA LEU A 11 -0.05 15.81 16.41
C LEU A 11 0.94 14.67 16.68
N VAL A 12 2.20 14.98 16.97
CA VAL A 12 3.23 13.99 17.31
C VAL A 12 2.98 13.41 18.72
N GLU A 13 2.56 14.22 19.68
CA GLU A 13 2.27 13.81 21.05
C GLU A 13 1.03 12.92 21.18
N LYS A 14 0.06 13.02 20.26
CA LYS A 14 -1.11 12.13 20.20
C LYS A 14 -0.77 10.70 19.76
N GLY A 15 0.48 10.45 19.34
CA GLY A 15 0.89 9.17 18.75
C GLY A 15 0.28 8.99 17.36
N ALA A 16 0.91 8.15 16.52
CA ALA A 16 0.28 7.77 15.26
C ALA A 16 -1.04 7.07 15.58
N ASP A 17 -2.14 7.61 15.05
CA ASP A 17 -3.46 7.03 15.19
C ASP A 17 -3.38 5.54 14.82
N ALA A 18 -3.80 4.66 15.75
CA ALA A 18 -3.72 3.22 15.55
C ALA A 18 -4.46 2.80 14.26
N ASP A 19 -5.51 3.54 13.88
CA ASP A 19 -6.23 3.32 12.64
C ASP A 19 -5.42 3.74 11.41
N LEU A 20 -4.64 4.82 11.48
CA LEU A 20 -3.72 5.23 10.42
C LEU A 20 -2.63 4.18 10.21
N LEU A 21 -2.02 3.69 11.29
CA LEU A 21 -1.01 2.62 11.20
C LEU A 21 -1.60 1.36 10.59
N LYS A 22 -2.83 0.98 10.97
CA LYS A 22 -3.52 -0.18 10.40
C LYS A 22 -3.77 0.00 8.89
N GLN A 23 -4.19 1.18 8.46
CA GLN A 23 -4.38 1.50 7.03
C GLN A 23 -3.07 1.45 6.26
N MET A 24 -1.98 1.98 6.83
CA MET A 24 -0.65 1.92 6.20
C MET A 24 -0.17 0.47 6.05
N ILE A 25 -0.34 -0.35 7.08
CA ILE A 25 0.02 -1.78 7.03
C ILE A 25 -0.82 -2.51 5.98
N GLN A 26 -2.14 -2.25 5.93
CA GLN A 26 -3.02 -2.84 4.93
C GLN A 26 -2.61 -2.46 3.51
N PHE A 27 -2.27 -1.19 3.28
CA PHE A 27 -1.80 -0.71 1.98
C PHE A 27 -0.49 -1.40 1.56
N VAL A 28 0.49 -1.46 2.47
CA VAL A 28 1.78 -2.09 2.19
C VAL A 28 1.60 -3.59 1.92
N ALA A 29 0.79 -4.28 2.73
CA ALA A 29 0.49 -5.70 2.54
C ALA A 29 -0.15 -5.97 1.17
N GLN A 30 -1.12 -5.14 0.75
CA GLN A 30 -1.73 -5.25 -0.57
C GLN A 30 -0.70 -5.05 -1.69
N ARG A 31 0.18 -4.05 -1.55
CA ARG A 31 1.20 -3.76 -2.56
C ARG A 31 2.22 -4.89 -2.70
N MET A 32 2.61 -5.51 -1.59
CA MET A 32 3.49 -6.69 -1.61
C MET A 32 2.85 -7.86 -2.36
N MET A 33 1.58 -8.17 -2.07
CA MET A 33 0.86 -9.23 -2.77
C MET A 33 0.74 -8.95 -4.28
N GLU A 34 0.53 -7.70 -4.68
CA GLU A 34 0.49 -7.31 -6.10
C GLU A 34 1.83 -7.57 -6.81
N PHE A 35 2.95 -7.25 -6.16
CA PHE A 35 4.28 -7.50 -6.73
C PHE A 35 4.56 -9.00 -6.89
N ASP A 36 4.20 -9.81 -5.90
CA ASP A 36 4.37 -11.27 -5.98
C ASP A 36 3.56 -11.86 -7.16
N VAL A 37 2.33 -11.37 -7.35
CA VAL A 37 1.47 -11.82 -8.45
C VAL A 37 2.02 -11.43 -9.82
N GLU A 38 2.68 -10.27 -9.96
CA GLU A 38 3.35 -9.88 -11.22
C GLU A 38 4.46 -10.87 -11.59
N GLY A 39 5.29 -11.24 -10.61
CA GLY A 39 6.32 -12.26 -10.79
C GLY A 39 5.74 -13.62 -11.19
N LEU A 40 4.66 -14.04 -10.52
CA LEU A 40 4.00 -15.32 -10.81
C LEU A 40 3.29 -15.35 -12.18
N CYS A 41 2.75 -14.21 -12.62
CA CYS A 41 2.06 -14.11 -13.91
C CYS A 41 3.02 -13.90 -15.09
N GLY A 42 4.27 -13.49 -14.83
CA GLY A 42 5.24 -13.11 -15.87
C GLY A 42 4.87 -11.82 -16.60
N ALA A 43 3.91 -11.06 -16.08
CA ALA A 43 3.41 -9.84 -16.71
C ALA A 43 2.69 -8.95 -15.69
N GLY A 44 2.80 -7.63 -15.89
CA GLY A 44 2.09 -6.62 -15.11
C GLY A 44 0.57 -6.71 -15.24
N PHE A 45 -0.13 -5.93 -14.41
CA PHE A 45 -1.59 -5.79 -14.51
C PHE A 45 -2.00 -5.20 -15.86
N ASP A 46 -2.95 -5.85 -16.52
CA ASP A 46 -3.49 -5.42 -17.83
C ASP A 46 -2.45 -5.25 -18.96
N VAL A 47 -1.25 -5.83 -18.79
CA VAL A 47 -0.20 -5.80 -19.80
C VAL A 47 -0.33 -7.00 -20.74
N LYS A 48 -0.41 -6.75 -22.04
CA LYS A 48 -0.23 -7.81 -23.04
C LYS A 48 1.25 -8.13 -23.16
N SER A 49 1.63 -9.33 -22.73
CA SER A 49 3.00 -9.84 -22.80
C SER A 49 3.02 -11.26 -23.36
N PRO A 50 3.93 -11.60 -24.28
CA PRO A 50 4.14 -12.97 -24.73
C PRO A 50 4.70 -13.86 -23.61
N ASP A 51 5.33 -13.27 -22.59
CA ASP A 51 5.91 -13.98 -21.44
C ASP A 51 4.87 -14.32 -20.36
N ARG A 52 3.60 -13.95 -20.56
CA ARG A 52 2.52 -14.22 -19.61
C ARG A 52 2.23 -15.71 -19.53
N THR A 53 2.48 -16.30 -18.36
CA THR A 53 2.24 -17.73 -18.09
C THR A 53 0.98 -17.97 -17.27
N ASN A 54 0.47 -16.95 -16.57
CA ASN A 54 -0.73 -17.04 -15.73
C ASN A 54 -1.53 -15.71 -15.72
N SER A 55 -2.75 -15.76 -15.20
CA SER A 55 -3.70 -14.64 -15.15
C SER A 55 -4.27 -14.45 -13.75
N ARG A 56 -4.53 -13.19 -13.38
CA ARG A 56 -5.12 -12.84 -12.08
C ARG A 56 -6.62 -13.19 -12.05
N ASN A 57 -7.11 -13.73 -10.93
CA ASN A 57 -8.52 -14.08 -10.73
C ASN A 57 -9.16 -13.30 -9.55
N GLY A 58 -8.72 -12.05 -9.34
CA GLY A 58 -9.16 -11.22 -8.23
C GLY A 58 -8.61 -11.65 -6.87
N TYR A 59 -9.09 -10.98 -5.82
CA TYR A 59 -8.75 -11.24 -4.41
C TYR A 59 -10.01 -11.65 -3.64
N ARG A 60 -9.82 -12.26 -2.46
CA ARG A 60 -10.88 -12.55 -1.49
C ARG A 60 -10.67 -11.75 -0.23
#